data_AF-A0A9P9ITJ5-F1
#
_entry.id   AF-A0A9P9ITJ5-F1
#
_cell.length_a   1.000
_cell.length_b   1.000
_cell.length_c   1.000
_cell.angle_alpha   90.00
_cell.angle_beta   90.00
_cell.angle_gamma   90.00
#
_symmetry.space_group_name_H-M   'P 1'
#
loop_
_entity.id
_entity.type
_entity.pdbx_description
1 polymer ?
#
loop_
_entity_poly.entity_id
_entity_poly.type
_entity_poly.pdbx_seq_one_letter_code
_entity_poly.pdbx_strand_id
1 'polypeptide(L)'
;MAEDRHHNFNRQSGKVNHGLDFGGAPSSDEDMQSSFDTPNPPLGIEFSTLIVPPVAPEPKITIKQLVAKLMNPSAHAFVYGVLSIGWVVGVAGYEHFEGKGADVQFSLRPESPLRKYGRKLGIPAGYHEWLCGDEDGTSATECGMMLTPEFFINEV
;
A
#
# COMPACT_ATOMS: atom_id res chain seq x y z
N MET A 1 -20.71 -31.39 15.64
CA MET A 1 -19.64 -30.56 16.27
C MET A 1 -19.16 -29.57 15.23
N ALA A 2 -19.00 -28.32 15.65
CA ALA A 2 -18.38 -27.17 14.96
C ALA A 2 -19.24 -26.37 13.97
N GLU A 3 -20.07 -25.46 14.50
CA GLU A 3 -20.55 -24.26 13.79
C GLU A 3 -20.97 -23.21 14.85
N ASP A 4 -20.00 -22.56 15.52
CA ASP A 4 -20.32 -21.44 16.43
C ASP A 4 -19.09 -20.61 16.87
N ARG A 5 -18.21 -20.23 15.93
CA ARG A 5 -16.98 -19.47 16.27
C ARG A 5 -16.84 -18.09 15.65
N HIS A 6 -17.83 -17.60 14.90
CA HIS A 6 -17.66 -16.38 14.10
C HIS A 6 -18.62 -15.23 14.45
N HIS A 7 -19.23 -15.21 15.63
CA HIS A 7 -20.16 -14.14 16.03
C HIS A 7 -19.65 -13.22 17.16
N ASN A 8 -18.43 -13.39 17.65
CA ASN A 8 -17.96 -12.65 18.84
C ASN A 8 -16.83 -11.64 18.62
N PHE A 9 -16.38 -11.43 17.37
CA PHE A 9 -15.26 -10.51 17.12
C PHE A 9 -15.64 -9.03 17.35
N ASN A 10 -16.91 -8.67 17.14
CA ASN A 10 -17.33 -7.26 17.23
C ASN A 10 -17.80 -6.82 18.64
N ARG A 11 -17.92 -7.75 19.61
CA ARG A 11 -18.44 -7.41 20.94
C ARG A 11 -17.36 -6.86 21.88
N GLN A 12 -16.09 -7.16 21.62
CA GLN A 12 -14.98 -6.67 22.45
C GLN A 12 -14.59 -5.21 22.13
N SER A 13 -14.87 -4.74 20.91
CA SER A 13 -14.60 -3.34 20.51
C SER A 13 -15.47 -2.32 21.27
N GLY A 14 -16.70 -2.70 21.65
CA GLY A 14 -17.57 -1.82 22.45
C GLY A 14 -17.05 -1.53 23.86
N LYS A 15 -16.28 -2.46 24.45
CA LYS A 15 -15.76 -2.29 25.82
C LYS A 15 -14.56 -1.34 25.89
N VAL A 16 -13.80 -1.17 24.81
CA VAL A 16 -12.60 -0.32 24.80
C VAL A 16 -12.95 1.17 24.68
N ASN A 17 -14.09 1.51 24.08
CA ASN A 17 -14.55 2.89 23.94
C ASN A 17 -15.24 3.45 25.21
N HIS A 18 -15.46 2.63 26.24
CA HIS A 18 -16.14 3.06 27.47
C HIS A 18 -15.23 3.84 28.45
N GLY A 19 -13.96 4.06 28.10
CA GLY A 19 -12.99 4.74 28.97
C GLY A 19 -12.49 6.10 28.47
N LEU A 20 -12.95 6.59 27.32
CA LEU A 20 -12.58 7.90 26.80
C LEU A 20 -13.69 8.92 27.10
N ASP A 21 -13.65 9.43 28.32
CA ASP A 21 -14.48 10.56 28.75
C ASP A 21 -13.91 11.87 28.16
N PHE A 22 -14.52 12.35 27.08
CA PHE A 22 -14.28 13.68 26.54
C PHE A 22 -15.38 14.64 27.03
N GLY A 23 -15.43 14.89 28.34
CA GLY A 23 -16.00 16.10 28.95
C GLY A 23 -17.24 16.69 28.27
N GLY A 24 -18.22 15.84 27.98
CA GLY A 24 -19.50 16.20 27.37
C GLY A 24 -20.59 16.32 28.44
N ALA A 25 -21.44 17.32 28.32
CA ALA A 25 -22.50 17.71 29.26
C ALA A 25 -23.40 16.53 29.75
N PRO A 26 -24.00 16.62 30.95
CA PRO A 26 -24.67 15.51 31.61
C PRO A 26 -25.91 14.98 30.87
N SER A 27 -25.80 13.70 30.53
CA SER A 27 -26.78 12.59 30.53
C SER A 27 -28.28 12.84 30.34
N SER A 28 -28.80 12.12 29.34
CA SER A 28 -29.97 11.27 29.51
C SER A 28 -29.61 9.87 29.01
N ASP A 29 -29.13 9.03 29.94
CA ASP A 29 -28.62 7.66 29.77
C ASP A 29 -29.75 6.61 29.68
N GLU A 30 -30.76 6.83 28.85
CA GLU A 30 -31.75 5.79 28.56
C GLU A 30 -31.81 5.56 27.04
N ASP A 31 -31.69 4.28 26.65
CA ASP A 31 -31.97 3.72 25.31
C ASP A 31 -30.89 3.62 24.23
N MET A 32 -29.60 3.46 24.55
CA MET A 32 -28.64 2.98 23.53
C MET A 32 -28.63 1.45 23.34
N GLN A 33 -29.22 0.67 24.26
CA GLN A 33 -29.17 -0.79 24.18
C GLN A 33 -30.19 -1.39 23.18
N SER A 34 -31.28 -0.70 22.85
CA SER A 34 -32.39 -1.25 22.04
C SER A 34 -32.19 -1.12 20.52
N SER A 35 -31.23 -0.32 20.07
CA SER A 35 -31.02 -0.03 18.64
C SER A 35 -30.27 -1.13 17.87
N PHE A 36 -29.73 -2.14 18.56
CA PHE A 36 -29.01 -3.26 17.93
C PHE A 36 -29.84 -4.56 17.86
N ASP A 37 -31.00 -4.61 18.52
CA ASP A 37 -31.89 -5.78 18.53
C ASP A 37 -33.05 -5.67 17.52
N THR A 38 -33.12 -4.57 16.76
CA THR A 38 -34.12 -4.39 15.70
C THR A 38 -33.50 -4.65 14.32
N PRO A 39 -34.19 -5.39 13.42
CA PRO A 39 -33.70 -5.65 12.06
C PRO A 39 -33.75 -4.41 11.15
N ASN A 40 -34.18 -3.26 11.67
CA ASN A 40 -34.25 -2.01 10.92
C ASN A 40 -33.09 -1.11 11.34
N PRO A 41 -32.26 -0.63 10.40
CA PRO A 41 -31.18 0.29 10.72
C PRO A 41 -31.76 1.58 11.32
N PRO A 42 -31.10 2.18 12.33
CA PRO A 42 -31.54 3.44 12.90
C PRO A 42 -31.60 4.53 11.81
N LEU A 43 -32.84 4.95 11.51
CA LEU A 43 -33.16 6.02 10.57
C LEU A 43 -32.78 7.36 11.22
N GLY A 44 -31.54 7.77 11.04
CA GLY A 44 -31.03 9.04 11.58
C GLY A 44 -29.58 9.37 11.23
N ILE A 45 -28.85 8.46 10.58
CA ILE A 45 -27.52 8.79 10.04
C ILE A 45 -27.75 9.40 8.65
N GLU A 46 -27.84 10.72 8.60
CA GLU A 46 -27.63 11.43 7.34
C GLU A 46 -26.16 11.26 6.93
N PHE A 47 -25.90 10.33 6.00
CA PHE A 47 -24.67 10.28 5.22
C PHE A 47 -24.61 11.45 4.21
N SER A 48 -25.00 12.65 4.65
CA SER A 48 -25.10 13.84 3.84
C SER A 48 -23.72 14.21 3.33
N THR A 49 -23.46 13.70 2.12
CA THR A 49 -22.46 14.13 1.15
C THR A 49 -21.08 14.39 1.74
N LEU A 50 -20.26 13.34 1.72
CA LEU A 50 -18.81 13.50 1.69
C LEU A 50 -18.44 14.23 0.39
N ILE A 51 -18.53 15.57 0.41
CA ILE A 51 -18.08 16.42 -0.69
C ILE A 51 -16.55 16.35 -0.64
N VAL A 52 -15.98 15.44 -1.42
CA VAL A 52 -14.55 15.45 -1.67
C VAL A 52 -14.26 16.76 -2.42
N PRO A 53 -13.51 17.72 -1.83
CA PRO A 53 -13.17 18.94 -2.55
C PRO A 53 -12.47 18.54 -3.86
N PRO A 54 -12.68 19.27 -4.97
CA PRO A 54 -12.00 18.97 -6.22
C PRO A 54 -10.49 19.05 -5.98
N VAL A 55 -9.87 17.87 -5.85
CA VAL A 55 -8.42 17.73 -5.69
C VAL A 55 -7.81 18.25 -6.97
N ALA A 56 -7.05 19.35 -6.88
CA ALA A 56 -6.26 19.84 -7.99
C ALA A 56 -5.39 18.68 -8.52
N PRO A 57 -5.29 18.48 -9.85
CA PRO A 57 -4.52 17.37 -10.40
C PRO A 57 -3.09 17.47 -9.86
N GLU A 58 -2.66 16.44 -9.13
CA GLU A 58 -1.31 16.41 -8.59
C GLU A 58 -0.31 16.53 -9.75
N PRO A 59 0.76 17.32 -9.58
CA PRO A 59 1.76 17.49 -10.63
C PRO A 59 2.35 16.13 -11.00
N LYS A 60 2.34 15.81 -12.30
CA LYS A 60 2.95 14.58 -12.82
C LYS A 60 4.41 14.52 -12.39
N ILE A 61 4.73 13.52 -11.57
CA ILE A 61 6.10 13.29 -11.09
C ILE A 61 7.00 13.06 -12.30
N THR A 62 8.12 13.77 -12.36
CA THR A 62 9.10 13.58 -13.43
C THR A 62 9.89 12.30 -13.19
N ILE A 63 10.34 11.62 -14.24
CA ILE A 63 11.15 10.39 -14.11
C ILE A 63 12.40 10.58 -13.25
N LYS A 64 13.04 11.76 -13.30
CA LYS A 64 14.18 12.07 -12.41
C LYS A 64 13.79 12.05 -10.93
N GLN A 65 12.64 12.63 -10.59
CA GLN A 65 12.11 12.61 -9.23
C GLN A 65 11.70 11.19 -8.83
N LEU A 66 11.17 10.41 -9.78
CA LEU A 66 10.83 9.02 -9.54
C LEU A 66 12.07 8.18 -9.23
N VAL A 67 13.12 8.29 -10.03
CA VAL A 67 14.41 7.62 -9.78
C VAL A 67 14.98 8.04 -8.43
N ALA A 68 14.95 9.34 -8.11
CA ALA A 68 15.40 9.81 -6.80
C ALA A 68 14.62 9.17 -5.64
N LYS A 69 13.30 8.99 -5.77
CA LYS A 69 12.49 8.27 -4.77
C LYS A 69 12.86 6.79 -4.68
N LEU A 70 13.01 6.11 -5.83
CA LEU A 70 13.36 4.69 -5.88
C LEU A 70 14.75 4.38 -5.32
N MET A 71 15.68 5.34 -5.39
CA MET A 71 17.03 5.23 -4.81
C MET A 71 17.08 5.62 -3.33
N ASN A 72 16.00 6.16 -2.77
CA ASN A 72 15.90 6.50 -1.35
C ASN A 72 14.68 5.80 -0.71
N PRO A 73 14.65 4.45 -0.72
CA PRO A 73 13.55 3.69 -0.15
C PRO A 73 13.44 3.93 1.36
N SER A 74 12.22 4.18 1.82
CA SER A 74 11.90 4.24 3.26
C SER A 74 12.01 2.86 3.91
N ALA A 75 12.16 2.78 5.24
CA ALA A 75 12.31 1.51 5.95
C ALA A 75 11.21 0.46 5.66
N HIS A 76 9.96 0.89 5.44
CA HIS A 76 8.83 -0.01 5.13
C HIS A 76 8.82 -0.51 3.66
N ALA A 77 9.72 -0.01 2.81
CA ALA A 77 9.90 -0.52 1.46
C ALA A 77 10.53 -1.91 1.45
N PHE A 78 11.20 -2.29 2.54
CA PHE A 78 11.88 -3.57 2.69
C PHE A 78 10.99 -4.55 3.44
N VAL A 79 10.64 -5.64 2.78
CA VAL A 79 9.85 -6.73 3.35
C VAL A 79 10.77 -7.94 3.50
N TYR A 80 10.90 -8.45 4.72
CA TYR A 80 11.89 -9.48 5.07
C TYR A 80 13.35 -9.11 4.72
N GLY A 81 13.69 -7.81 4.77
CA GLY A 81 15.04 -7.31 4.51
C GLY A 81 15.39 -7.11 3.03
N VAL A 82 14.45 -7.33 2.11
CA VAL A 82 14.64 -7.12 0.66
C VAL A 82 13.62 -6.15 0.12
N LEU A 83 13.96 -5.42 -0.94
CA LEU A 83 13.08 -4.43 -1.55
C LEU A 83 11.80 -5.07 -2.06
N SER A 84 10.65 -4.53 -1.64
CA SER A 84 9.34 -4.99 -2.07
C SER A 84 9.00 -4.48 -3.46
N ILE A 85 8.71 -5.39 -4.39
CA ILE A 85 8.18 -5.02 -5.71
C ILE A 85 6.87 -4.24 -5.60
N GLY A 86 6.03 -4.55 -4.60
CA GLY A 86 4.78 -3.83 -4.36
C GLY A 86 5.02 -2.37 -3.97
N TRP A 87 6.08 -2.09 -3.20
CA TRP A 87 6.45 -0.72 -2.88
C TRP A 87 6.94 0.02 -4.13
N VAL A 88 7.79 -0.61 -4.96
CA VAL A 88 8.27 -0.02 -6.21
C VAL A 88 7.10 0.33 -7.12
N VAL A 89 6.15 -0.59 -7.30
CA VAL A 89 4.95 -0.37 -8.10
C VAL A 89 4.10 0.76 -7.51
N GLY A 90 3.99 0.85 -6.18
CA GLY A 90 3.28 1.95 -5.51
C GLY A 90 3.95 3.32 -5.71
N VAL A 91 5.28 3.38 -5.76
CA VAL A 91 6.05 4.62 -5.96
C VAL A 91 6.08 5.04 -7.43
N ALA A 92 6.26 4.08 -8.33
CA ALA A 92 6.40 4.33 -9.76
C ALA A 92 5.08 4.39 -10.51
N GLY A 93 4.03 3.74 -10.01
CA GLY A 93 2.74 3.65 -10.69
C GLY A 93 2.61 2.39 -11.54
N TYR A 94 1.42 1.78 -11.51
CA TYR A 94 1.10 0.55 -12.23
C TYR A 94 1.22 0.67 -13.75
N GLU A 95 1.09 1.87 -14.30
CA GLU A 95 1.21 2.16 -15.74
C GLU A 95 2.60 1.85 -16.30
N HIS A 96 3.62 1.83 -15.44
CA HIS A 96 4.99 1.51 -15.82
C HIS A 96 5.27 0.01 -15.87
N PHE A 97 4.37 -0.83 -15.37
CA PHE A 97 4.56 -2.26 -15.21
C PHE A 97 3.55 -3.11 -16.00
N GLU A 98 3.98 -4.30 -16.35
CA GLU A 98 3.17 -5.39 -16.88
C GLU A 98 3.29 -6.61 -15.96
N GLY A 99 2.16 -7.29 -15.75
CA GLY A 99 2.13 -8.58 -15.08
C GLY A 99 2.40 -9.68 -16.10
N LYS A 100 3.47 -10.46 -15.90
CA LYS A 100 3.77 -11.65 -16.70
C LYS A 100 3.20 -12.89 -16.02
N GLY A 101 2.38 -13.65 -16.74
CA GLY A 101 1.94 -15.00 -16.36
C GLY A 101 0.91 -15.09 -15.24
N ALA A 102 0.67 -16.32 -14.80
CA ALA A 102 -0.30 -16.66 -13.74
C ALA A 102 0.18 -16.24 -12.33
N ASP A 103 1.49 -16.10 -12.15
CA ASP A 103 2.13 -15.83 -10.84
C ASP A 103 2.35 -14.33 -10.56
N VAL A 104 1.75 -13.45 -11.38
CA VAL A 104 1.73 -11.98 -11.20
C VAL A 104 3.13 -11.41 -10.92
N GLN A 105 4.09 -11.76 -11.78
CA GLN A 105 5.41 -11.13 -11.72
C GLN A 105 5.35 -9.76 -12.39
N PHE A 106 5.66 -8.70 -11.65
CA PHE A 106 5.72 -7.35 -12.23
C PHE A 106 7.06 -7.12 -12.90
N SER A 107 7.02 -6.63 -14.13
CA SER A 107 8.19 -6.20 -14.89
C SER A 107 7.90 -4.87 -15.56
N LEU A 108 8.93 -4.05 -15.80
CA LEU A 108 8.76 -2.77 -16.47
C LEU A 108 8.38 -2.96 -17.94
N ARG A 109 7.36 -2.24 -18.39
CA ARG A 109 6.98 -2.23 -19.81
C ARG A 109 8.13 -1.73 -20.68
N PRO A 110 8.32 -2.27 -21.90
CA PRO A 110 9.34 -1.80 -22.84
C PRO A 110 9.26 -0.29 -23.12
N GLU A 111 8.05 0.28 -23.12
CA GLU A 111 7.80 1.69 -23.40
C GLU A 111 8.10 2.60 -22.21
N SER A 112 8.18 2.03 -21.00
CA SER A 112 8.33 2.75 -19.75
C SER A 112 9.57 3.65 -19.79
N PRO A 113 9.43 4.97 -19.55
CA PRO A 113 10.58 5.86 -19.43
C PRO A 113 11.56 5.42 -18.34
N LEU A 114 11.06 4.78 -17.27
CA LEU A 114 11.91 4.22 -16.21
C LEU A 114 12.81 3.11 -16.75
N ARG A 115 12.29 2.26 -17.63
CA ARG A 115 13.08 1.22 -18.32
C ARG A 115 14.11 1.83 -19.26
N LYS A 116 13.71 2.81 -20.08
CA LYS A 116 14.57 3.44 -21.10
C LYS A 116 15.67 4.33 -20.53
N TYR A 117 15.39 5.05 -19.44
CA TYR A 117 16.26 6.10 -18.92
C TYR A 117 16.77 5.84 -17.50
N GLY A 118 16.23 4.85 -16.77
CA GLY A 118 16.57 4.57 -15.37
C GLY A 118 18.08 4.43 -15.13
N ARG A 119 18.77 3.62 -15.94
CA ARG A 119 20.24 3.45 -15.87
C ARG A 119 20.99 4.77 -16.03
N LYS A 120 20.59 5.58 -17.02
CA LYS A 120 21.20 6.89 -17.29
C LYS A 120 20.93 7.91 -16.18
N LEU A 121 19.90 7.69 -15.38
CA LEU A 121 19.47 8.55 -14.29
C LEU A 121 19.97 8.07 -12.92
N GLY A 122 20.75 6.99 -12.87
CA GLY A 122 21.40 6.52 -11.65
C GLY A 122 20.87 5.23 -11.04
N ILE A 123 19.91 4.53 -11.68
CA ILE A 123 19.52 3.19 -11.21
C ILE A 123 20.68 2.20 -11.46
N PRO A 124 21.17 1.51 -10.42
CA PRO A 124 22.22 0.49 -10.56
C PRO A 124 21.80 -0.69 -11.46
N ALA A 125 22.78 -1.46 -11.92
CA ALA A 125 22.56 -2.49 -12.95
C ALA A 125 21.62 -3.59 -12.46
N GLY A 126 21.97 -4.21 -11.34
CA GLY A 126 21.17 -5.30 -10.77
C GLY A 126 19.75 -4.86 -10.41
N TYR A 127 19.58 -3.63 -9.91
CA TYR A 127 18.25 -3.11 -9.63
C TYR A 127 17.43 -2.90 -10.92
N HIS A 128 18.04 -2.35 -11.96
CA HIS A 128 17.36 -2.15 -13.24
C HIS A 128 17.02 -3.47 -13.94
N GLU A 129 17.93 -4.44 -13.92
CA GLU A 129 17.73 -5.78 -14.47
C GLU A 129 16.60 -6.52 -13.75
N TRP A 130 16.59 -6.45 -12.43
CA TRP A 130 15.49 -6.96 -11.60
C TRP A 130 14.14 -6.37 -12.00
N LEU A 131 14.08 -5.05 -12.23
CA LEU A 131 12.86 -4.37 -12.68
C LEU A 131 12.45 -4.74 -14.11
N CYS A 132 13.40 -5.06 -15.00
CA CYS A 132 13.09 -5.41 -16.38
C CYS A 132 12.61 -6.85 -16.51
N GLY A 133 13.17 -7.80 -15.74
CA GLY A 133 12.78 -9.21 -15.80
C GLY A 133 12.89 -9.80 -17.21
N ASP A 134 13.96 -9.44 -17.93
CA ASP A 134 14.22 -9.89 -19.32
C ASP A 134 15.06 -11.18 -19.38
N GLU A 135 15.76 -11.54 -18.30
CA GLU A 135 16.60 -12.73 -18.29
C GLU A 135 15.80 -13.97 -17.88
N ASP A 136 15.56 -14.86 -18.85
CA ASP A 136 14.90 -16.16 -18.63
C ASP A 136 15.73 -17.14 -17.78
N GLY A 137 17.00 -16.80 -17.48
CA GLY A 137 17.95 -17.67 -16.79
C GLY A 137 18.19 -17.34 -15.31
N THR A 138 17.69 -16.21 -14.82
CA THR A 138 17.81 -15.82 -13.41
C THR A 138 16.45 -15.37 -12.93
N SER A 139 15.94 -16.03 -11.89
CA SER A 139 14.64 -15.64 -11.38
C SER A 139 14.74 -14.21 -10.84
N ALA A 140 13.77 -13.34 -11.13
CA ALA A 140 13.77 -12.02 -10.51
C ALA A 140 13.74 -12.12 -8.97
N THR A 141 13.33 -13.25 -8.42
CA THR A 141 13.47 -13.56 -7.00
C THR A 141 14.94 -13.55 -6.56
N GLU A 142 15.85 -14.21 -7.28
CA GLU A 142 17.29 -14.25 -6.98
C GLU A 142 17.93 -12.86 -7.10
N CYS A 143 17.62 -12.12 -8.16
CA CYS A 143 18.12 -10.75 -8.31
C CYS A 143 17.57 -9.81 -7.22
N GLY A 144 16.32 -10.03 -6.79
CA GLY A 144 15.67 -9.25 -5.74
C GLY A 144 16.29 -9.47 -4.35
N MET A 145 16.88 -10.64 -4.09
CA MET A 145 17.55 -10.93 -2.81
C MET A 145 18.75 -10.02 -2.55
N MET A 146 19.35 -9.44 -3.60
CA MET A 146 20.48 -8.52 -3.47
C MET A 146 20.05 -7.08 -3.15
N LEU A 147 18.76 -6.75 -3.30
CA LEU A 147 18.23 -5.41 -3.09
C LEU A 147 17.91 -5.15 -1.61
N THR A 148 18.92 -5.28 -0.75
CA THR A 148 18.81 -5.05 0.70
C THR A 148 18.98 -3.56 1.05
N PRO A 149 18.68 -3.12 2.28
CA PRO A 149 18.97 -1.75 2.69
C PRO A 149 20.42 -1.32 2.46
N GLU A 150 21.38 -2.24 2.67
CA GLU A 150 22.82 -1.99 2.51
C GLU A 150 23.19 -1.72 1.05
N PHE A 151 22.51 -2.36 0.09
CA PHE A 151 22.68 -2.07 -1.33
C PHE A 151 22.42 -0.59 -1.62
N PHE A 152 21.34 -0.03 -1.07
CA PHE A 152 20.97 1.38 -1.28
C PHE A 152 21.82 2.38 -0.47
N ILE A 153 22.59 1.92 0.52
CA ILE A 153 23.52 2.76 1.27
C ILE A 153 24.88 2.83 0.57
N ASN A 154 25.34 1.72 0.00
CA ASN A 154 26.70 1.60 -0.55
C ASN A 154 26.79 1.97 -2.04
N GLU A 155 25.69 1.88 -2.78
CA GLU A 155 25.66 2.03 -4.24
C GLU A 155 25.11 3.38 -4.72
N VAL A 156 24.83 4.30 -3.77
CA VAL A 156 24.38 5.69 -4.00
C VAL A 156 25.51 6.68 -3.80
#